data_AF-A0A849T250-F1
#
_entry.id   AF-A0A849T250-F1
#
_cell.length_a   1.000
_cell.length_b   1.000
_cell.length_c   1.000
_cell.angle_alpha   90.00
_cell.angle_beta   90.00
_cell.angle_gamma   90.00
#
_symmetry.space_group_name_H-M   'P 1'
#
loop_
_entity.id
_entity.type
_entity.pdbx_description
1 polymer ?
#
loop_
_entity_poly.entity_id
_entity_poly.type
_entity_poly.pdbx_seq_one_letter_code
_entity_poly.pdbx_strand_id
1 'polypeptide(L)'
;MIKFVRDAQMVDSYSRAWVSDDNPFSESLFGTIKTFRTFPGSFVDLQSGRNYFVGYFHEYNYSYKHSGIQFITPAERHYGERRKF
;
A
#
# COMPACT_ATOMS: atom_id res chain seq x y z
N MET A 1 14.94 -15.13 4.49
CA MET A 1 13.69 -14.38 4.72
C MET A 1 12.84 -14.98 5.86
N ILE A 2 12.75 -16.30 6.00
CA ILE A 2 11.92 -16.97 7.03
C ILE A 2 12.45 -16.83 8.47
N LYS A 3 13.77 -16.73 8.68
CA LYS A 3 14.36 -16.58 10.01
C LYS A 3 13.91 -15.29 10.72
N PHE A 4 13.90 -14.16 10.00
CA PHE A 4 13.51 -12.86 10.55
C PHE A 4 12.07 -12.84 11.07
N VAL A 5 11.13 -13.39 10.29
CA VAL A 5 9.71 -13.45 10.68
C VAL A 5 9.52 -14.24 11.97
N ARG A 6 10.23 -15.37 12.11
CA ARG A 6 10.20 -16.19 13.33
C ARG A 6 10.85 -15.51 14.53
N ASP A 7 12.01 -14.89 14.32
CA ASP A 7 12.72 -14.13 15.36
C ASP A 7 11.88 -12.96 15.87
N ALA A 8 11.10 -12.32 14.98
CA ALA A 8 10.15 -11.25 15.32
C ALA A 8 8.81 -11.77 15.87
N GLN A 9 8.67 -13.08 16.11
CA GLN A 9 7.44 -13.73 16.61
C GLN A 9 6.19 -13.44 15.75
N MET A 10 6.39 -13.19 14.45
CA MET A 10 5.30 -13.03 13.49
C MET A 10 4.84 -14.39 12.98
N VAL A 11 3.54 -14.52 12.70
CA VAL A 11 2.96 -15.71 12.08
C VAL A 11 3.28 -15.70 10.59
N ASP A 12 3.78 -16.81 10.05
CA ASP A 12 3.95 -17.00 8.62
C ASP A 12 2.67 -17.51 7.98
N SER A 13 2.09 -16.70 7.09
CA SER A 13 0.97 -17.10 6.24
C SER A 13 1.40 -17.05 4.77
N TYR A 14 0.97 -18.06 4.00
CA TYR A 14 1.30 -18.20 2.60
C TYR A 14 0.02 -18.31 1.78
N SER A 15 -0.04 -17.57 0.68
CA SER A 15 -1.05 -17.76 -0.35
C SER A 15 -0.89 -19.14 -0.99
N ARG A 16 -2.00 -19.71 -1.43
CA ARG A 16 -2.03 -20.95 -2.21
C ARG A 16 -1.22 -20.79 -3.47
N ALA A 17 -0.42 -21.80 -3.78
CA ALA A 17 0.37 -21.83 -5.01
C ALA A 17 -0.56 -21.66 -6.22
N TRP A 18 -0.15 -20.81 -7.16
CA TRP A 18 -0.87 -20.53 -8.42
C TRP A 18 -2.23 -19.83 -8.28
N VAL A 19 -2.55 -19.26 -7.12
CA VAL A 19 -3.76 -18.46 -6.92
C VAL A 19 -3.34 -16.99 -6.71
N SER A 20 -3.47 -16.18 -7.76
CA SER A 20 -3.15 -14.74 -7.70
C SER A 20 -4.06 -13.96 -6.74
N ASP A 21 -5.31 -14.42 -6.61
CA ASP A 21 -6.36 -13.64 -5.93
C ASP A 21 -6.48 -13.98 -4.44
N ASP A 22 -5.55 -14.77 -3.89
CA ASP A 22 -5.58 -15.22 -2.50
C ASP A 22 -5.24 -14.10 -1.50
N ASN A 23 -4.84 -12.91 -2.01
CA ASN A 23 -4.61 -11.70 -1.22
C ASN A 23 -5.39 -10.51 -1.82
N PRO A 24 -6.72 -10.44 -1.63
CA PRO A 24 -7.57 -9.41 -2.22
C PRO A 24 -7.19 -8.00 -1.75
N PHE A 25 -6.59 -7.87 -0.55
CA PHE A 25 -6.14 -6.59 -0.03
C PHE A 25 -5.00 -6.00 -0.87
N SER A 26 -3.92 -6.78 -1.11
CA SER A 26 -2.81 -6.30 -1.93
C SER A 26 -3.20 -6.10 -3.40
N GLU A 27 -4.08 -6.94 -3.95
CA GLU A 27 -4.58 -6.77 -5.31
C GLU A 27 -5.38 -5.45 -5.47
N SER A 28 -6.24 -5.13 -4.50
CA SER A 28 -6.98 -3.85 -4.52
C SER A 28 -6.06 -2.63 -4.46
N LEU A 29 -4.94 -2.73 -3.73
CA LEU A 29 -3.92 -1.68 -3.68
C LEU A 29 -3.27 -1.47 -5.05
N PHE A 30 -2.94 -2.54 -5.77
CA PHE A 30 -2.38 -2.42 -7.13
C PHE A 30 -3.34 -1.75 -8.12
N GLY A 31 -4.65 -2.00 -7.99
CA GLY A 31 -5.66 -1.26 -8.74
C GLY A 31 -5.64 0.24 -8.44
N THR A 32 -5.46 0.61 -7.17
CA THR A 32 -5.38 2.01 -6.74
C THR A 32 -4.10 2.70 -7.22
N ILE A 33 -2.97 1.97 -7.25
CA ILE A 33 -1.71 2.47 -7.80
C ILE A 33 -1.84 2.78 -9.30
N LYS A 34 -2.41 1.84 -10.07
CA LYS A 34 -2.52 1.96 -11.53
C LYS A 34 -3.43 3.10 -11.98
N THR A 35 -4.44 3.41 -11.17
CA THR A 35 -5.39 4.51 -11.45
C THR A 35 -4.91 5.87 -10.94
N PHE A 36 -3.76 5.92 -10.26
CA PHE A 36 -3.20 7.15 -9.74
C PHE A 36 -2.69 8.06 -10.86
N ARG A 37 -2.91 9.38 -10.73
CA ARG A 37 -2.70 10.36 -11.81
C ARG A 37 -1.30 10.34 -12.43
N THR A 38 -0.28 10.04 -11.63
CA THR A 38 1.13 10.07 -12.06
C THR A 38 1.66 8.70 -12.50
N PHE A 39 0.82 7.66 -12.55
CA PHE A 39 1.26 6.32 -12.93
C PHE A 39 1.75 6.30 -14.39
N PRO A 40 3.01 5.88 -14.65
CA PRO A 40 3.60 5.94 -15.98
C PRO A 40 3.15 4.82 -16.94
N GLY A 41 2.30 3.89 -16.50
CA GLY A 41 1.91 2.70 -17.27
C GLY A 41 2.93 1.55 -17.12
N SER A 42 4.22 1.86 -17.28
CA SER A 42 5.33 0.93 -17.05
C SER A 42 6.57 1.66 -16.52
N PHE A 43 7.51 0.90 -15.96
CA PHE A 43 8.79 1.42 -15.48
C PHE A 43 9.91 0.93 -16.41
N VAL A 44 10.87 1.82 -16.69
CA VAL A 44 12.01 1.50 -17.57
C VAL A 44 13.07 0.67 -16.84
N ASP A 45 13.15 0.81 -15.51
CA ASP A 45 14.14 0.16 -14.66
C ASP A 45 13.68 0.13 -13.19
N LEU A 46 14.45 -0.54 -12.34
CA LEU A 46 14.12 -0.65 -10.91
C LEU A 46 14.16 0.71 -10.19
N GLN A 47 15.07 1.62 -10.59
CA GLN A 47 15.22 2.90 -9.92
C GLN A 47 14.05 3.83 -10.23
N SER A 48 13.57 3.87 -11.48
CA SER A 48 12.34 4.62 -11.81
C SER A 48 11.13 4.11 -11.03
N GLY A 49 11.00 2.79 -10.88
CA GLY A 49 9.97 2.19 -10.01
C GLY A 49 10.08 2.66 -8.56
N ARG A 50 11.27 2.55 -7.95
CA ARG A 50 11.50 3.00 -6.56
C ARG A 50 11.16 4.48 -6.36
N ASN A 51 11.64 5.34 -7.25
CA ASN A 51 11.39 6.78 -7.17
C ASN A 51 9.89 7.10 -7.26
N TYR A 52 9.18 6.43 -8.17
CA TYR A 52 7.73 6.57 -8.28
C TYR A 52 7.02 6.14 -6.98
N PHE A 53 7.35 4.96 -6.45
CA PHE A 53 6.69 4.43 -5.25
C PHE A 53 6.96 5.26 -4.00
N VAL A 54 8.14 5.84 -3.84
CA VAL A 54 8.43 6.79 -2.75
C VAL A 54 7.47 7.97 -2.78
N GLY A 55 7.29 8.60 -3.95
CA GLY A 55 6.35 9.70 -4.12
C GLY A 55 4.89 9.25 -3.95
N TYR A 56 4.52 8.12 -4.55
CA TYR A 56 3.17 7.56 -4.45
C TYR A 56 2.76 7.33 -3.00
N PHE A 57 3.59 6.64 -2.20
CA PHE A 57 3.24 6.33 -0.81
C PHE A 57 3.21 7.57 0.08
N HIS A 58 4.05 8.57 -0.19
CA HIS A 58 3.96 9.85 0.50
C HIS A 58 2.59 10.50 0.26
N GLU A 59 2.22 10.66 -1.01
CA GLU A 59 0.95 11.29 -1.37
C GLU A 59 -0.26 10.48 -0.89
N TYR A 60 -0.24 9.16 -1.07
CA TYR A 60 -1.33 8.26 -0.67
C TYR A 60 -1.61 8.36 0.84
N ASN A 61 -0.56 8.39 1.66
CA ASN A 61 -0.67 8.39 3.12
C ASN A 61 -0.94 9.77 3.72
N TYR A 62 -0.42 10.84 3.12
CA TYR A 62 -0.40 12.17 3.76
C TYR A 62 -1.18 13.26 3.01
N SER A 63 -1.43 13.10 1.71
CA SER A 63 -2.11 14.14 0.90
C SER A 63 -3.54 13.75 0.57
N TYR A 64 -3.77 12.51 0.10
CA TYR A 64 -5.08 12.10 -0.39
C TYR A 64 -6.01 11.64 0.74
N LYS A 65 -7.24 12.17 0.69
CA LYS A 65 -8.33 11.79 1.60
C LYS A 65 -9.17 10.70 0.95
N HIS A 66 -9.49 9.66 1.72
CA HIS A 66 -10.15 8.48 1.19
C HIS A 66 -11.58 8.37 1.72
N SER A 67 -12.53 8.20 0.81
CA SER A 67 -13.97 8.10 1.15
C SER A 67 -14.27 6.93 2.08
N GLY A 68 -13.57 5.80 1.90
CA GLY A 68 -13.70 4.60 2.75
C GLY A 68 -13.33 4.80 4.22
N ILE A 69 -12.63 5.90 4.56
CA ILE A 69 -12.28 6.28 5.94
C ILE A 69 -12.84 7.65 6.32
N GLN A 70 -13.96 8.05 5.74
CA GLN A 70 -14.64 9.32 6.05
C GLN A 70 -13.84 10.57 5.65
N PHE A 71 -13.14 10.50 4.51
CA PHE A 71 -12.40 11.62 3.93
C PHE A 71 -11.30 12.20 4.83
N ILE A 72 -10.58 11.32 5.53
CA ILE A 72 -9.29 11.63 6.18
C ILE A 72 -8.15 10.93 5.44
N THR A 73 -6.91 11.30 5.74
CA THR A 73 -5.74 10.62 5.18
C THR A 73 -5.48 9.30 5.90
N PRO A 74 -4.82 8.32 5.25
CA PRO A 74 -4.47 7.06 5.91
C PRO A 74 -3.57 7.28 7.13
N ALA A 75 -2.66 8.27 7.08
CA ALA A 75 -1.84 8.64 8.23
C ALA A 75 -2.68 9.18 9.40
N GLU A 76 -3.62 10.11 9.14
CA GLU A 76 -4.53 10.62 10.18
C GLU A 76 -5.35 9.50 10.82
N ARG A 77 -5.80 8.53 10.01
CA ARG A 77 -6.51 7.35 10.51
C ARG A 77 -5.61 6.44 11.34
N HIS A 78 -4.38 6.21 10.89
CA HIS A 78 -3.41 5.32 11.54
C HIS A 78 -2.96 5.86 12.90
N TYR A 79 -2.63 7.15 12.98
CA TYR A 79 -2.19 7.80 14.22
C TYR A 79 -3.34 8.25 15.12
N GLY A 80 -4.60 8.12 14.68
CA GLY A 80 -5.76 8.51 15.47
C GLY A 80 -5.91 10.03 15.62
N GLU A 81 -5.28 10.82 14.74
CA GLU A 81 -5.23 12.28 14.77
C GLU A 81 -6.50 12.95 14.25
N ARG A 82 -7.50 12.15 13.87
CA ARG A 82 -8.80 12.64 13.47
C ARG A 82 -9.40 13.50 14.58
N ARG A 83 -9.59 14.79 14.29
CA ARG A 83 -10.43 15.66 15.11
C ARG A 83 -11.85 15.11 15.13
N LYS A 84 -12.32 14.79 16.34
CA LYS A 84 -13.73 14.50 16.60
C LYS A 84 -14.49 15.82 16.43
N PHE A 85 -15.49 15.83 15.55
CA PHE A 85 -16.47 16.93 15.48
C PHE A 85 -17.47 16.79 16.62
#